data_AF-A0A3B9MRZ9-F1
#
_entry.id   AF-A0A3B9MRZ9-F1
#
_cell.length_a   1.000
_cell.length_b   1.000
_cell.length_c   1.000
_cell.angle_alpha   90.00
_cell.angle_beta   90.00
_cell.angle_gamma   90.00
#
_symmetry.space_group_name_H-M   'P 1'
#
loop_
_entity.id
_entity.type
_entity.pdbx_description
1 polymer ?
#
loop_
_entity_poly.entity_id
_entity_poly.type
_entity_poly.pdbx_seq_one_letter_code
_entity_poly.pdbx_strand_id
1 'polypeptide(L)'
;MGKIMERKIDKEKLYNFFRDYMEYFLVYAFLGWVYESVWCCMIYHKRGFINRGFLFGPWLPIYGFGFFIILAIFKLLKVNKPPFVFIVGALVATLAELLSSYIIDAAVGNPLWDYNGYFMNFDGRVALVPSLMFGLLIFVAICLIQPGLVKIQEKIKESRLHNIIFIIISILFFIDLIARIWLGSNI
;
A
#
# COMPACT_ATOMS: atom_id res chain seq x y z
N MET A 1 43.29 6.03 3.43
CA MET A 1 42.43 5.41 4.45
C MET A 1 41.05 6.09 4.55
N GLY A 2 40.98 7.42 4.77
CA GLY A 2 39.72 8.17 4.97
C GLY A 2 38.67 8.01 3.85
N LYS A 3 39.03 8.25 2.59
CA LYS A 3 38.10 8.12 1.43
C LYS A 3 37.49 6.72 1.24
N ILE A 4 38.20 5.66 1.65
CA ILE A 4 37.70 4.28 1.52
C ILE A 4 36.68 3.99 2.63
N MET A 5 36.95 4.48 3.84
CA MET A 5 36.06 4.34 4.99
C MET A 5 34.76 5.14 4.79
N GLU A 6 34.86 6.39 4.33
CA GLU A 6 33.71 7.23 3.95
C GLU A 6 32.85 6.54 2.88
N ARG A 7 33.48 6.05 1.81
CA ARG A 7 32.76 5.36 0.72
C ARG A 7 32.07 4.06 1.18
N LYS A 8 32.61 3.38 2.19
CA LYS A 8 32.00 2.18 2.78
C LYS A 8 30.77 2.55 3.62
N ILE A 9 30.88 3.59 4.44
CA ILE A 9 29.79 4.13 5.27
C ILE A 9 28.64 4.63 4.39
N ASP A 10 28.92 5.31 3.27
CA ASP A 10 27.89 5.80 2.35
C ASP A 10 27.11 4.67 1.69
N LYS A 11 27.80 3.59 1.28
CA LYS A 11 27.14 2.40 0.70
C LYS A 11 26.23 1.70 1.69
N GLU A 12 26.66 1.59 2.94
CA GLU A 12 25.87 0.94 4.00
C GLU A 12 24.63 1.75 4.36
N LYS A 13 24.76 3.08 4.46
CA LYS A 13 23.61 3.98 4.63
C LYS A 13 22.62 3.87 3.48
N LEU A 14 23.12 3.82 2.24
CA LEU A 14 22.28 3.69 1.05
C LEU A 14 21.54 2.34 1.02
N TYR A 15 22.25 1.24 1.33
CA TYR A 15 21.65 -0.09 1.42
C TYR A 15 20.52 -0.12 2.46
N ASN A 16 20.80 0.38 3.66
CA ASN A 16 19.82 0.43 4.74
C ASN A 16 18.61 1.30 4.36
N PHE A 17 18.83 2.45 3.72
CA PHE A 17 17.75 3.29 3.22
C PHE A 17 16.85 2.54 2.23
N PHE A 18 17.43 1.89 1.21
CA PHE A 18 16.64 1.13 0.24
C PHE A 18 15.91 -0.05 0.89
N ARG A 19 16.57 -0.77 1.78
CA ARG A 19 15.97 -1.90 2.51
C ARG A 19 14.77 -1.44 3.33
N ASP A 20 14.94 -0.41 4.15
CA ASP A 20 13.91 0.08 5.07
C ASP A 20 12.65 0.54 4.29
N TYR A 21 12.83 1.21 3.15
CA TYR A 21 11.72 1.62 2.27
C TYR A 21 11.10 0.44 1.50
N MET A 22 11.90 -0.51 1.02
CA MET A 22 11.36 -1.70 0.36
C MET A 22 10.54 -2.56 1.32
N GLU A 23 10.93 -2.62 2.59
CA GLU A 23 10.14 -3.27 3.63
C GLU A 23 8.81 -2.57 3.86
N TYR A 24 8.79 -1.24 3.94
CA TYR A 24 7.52 -0.49 3.99
C TYR A 24 6.65 -0.84 2.80
N PHE A 25 7.21 -0.78 1.59
CA PHE A 25 6.50 -1.12 0.37
C PHE A 25 5.85 -2.51 0.44
N LEU A 26 6.63 -3.53 0.79
CA LEU A 26 6.16 -4.92 0.84
C LEU A 26 5.09 -5.12 1.92
N VAL A 27 5.26 -4.52 3.10
CA VAL A 27 4.28 -4.60 4.18
C VAL A 27 2.96 -3.95 3.77
N TYR A 28 2.98 -2.73 3.20
CA TYR A 28 1.74 -2.08 2.77
C TYR A 28 1.12 -2.73 1.53
N ALA A 29 1.92 -3.30 0.63
CA ALA A 29 1.40 -4.11 -0.47
C ALA A 29 0.68 -5.38 0.03
N PHE A 30 1.23 -6.04 1.06
CA PHE A 30 0.61 -7.19 1.70
C PHE A 30 -0.66 -6.79 2.48
N LEU A 31 -0.62 -5.72 3.28
CA LEU A 31 -1.78 -5.24 4.02
C LEU A 31 -2.93 -4.83 3.09
N GLY A 32 -2.61 -4.18 1.97
CA GLY A 32 -3.58 -3.88 0.92
C GLY A 32 -4.21 -5.12 0.32
N TRP A 33 -3.40 -6.14 0.04
CA TRP A 33 -3.90 -7.44 -0.41
C TRP A 33 -4.83 -8.08 0.62
N VAL A 34 -4.48 -8.09 1.91
CA VAL A 34 -5.34 -8.60 2.98
C VAL A 34 -6.68 -7.85 3.01
N TYR A 35 -6.64 -6.52 2.98
CA TYR A 35 -7.85 -5.70 3.00
C TYR A 35 -8.79 -6.04 1.83
N GLU A 36 -8.29 -6.04 0.59
CA GLU A 36 -9.10 -6.33 -0.60
C GLU A 36 -9.62 -7.76 -0.63
N SER A 37 -8.78 -8.74 -0.29
CA SER A 37 -9.20 -10.14 -0.24
C SER A 37 -10.27 -10.38 0.81
N VAL A 38 -10.14 -9.79 2.01
CA VAL A 38 -11.16 -9.90 3.06
C VAL A 38 -12.45 -9.17 2.66
N TRP A 39 -12.33 -7.95 2.13
CA TRP A 39 -13.48 -7.15 1.67
C TRP A 39 -14.30 -7.89 0.61
N CYS A 40 -13.63 -8.50 -0.39
CA CYS A 40 -14.31 -9.30 -1.41
C CYS A 40 -14.99 -10.55 -0.83
N CYS A 41 -14.33 -11.27 0.08
CA CYS A 41 -14.94 -12.44 0.73
C CYS A 41 -16.19 -12.06 1.54
N MET A 42 -16.17 -10.92 2.23
CA MET A 42 -17.31 -10.45 3.03
C MET A 42 -18.49 -9.99 2.16
N ILE A 43 -18.24 -9.20 1.11
CA ILE A 43 -19.31 -8.58 0.31
C ILE A 43 -19.95 -9.55 -0.67
N TYR A 44 -19.14 -10.34 -1.39
CA TYR A 44 -19.68 -11.17 -2.46
C TYR A 44 -20.24 -12.50 -1.96
N HIS A 45 -20.20 -12.78 -0.64
CA HIS A 45 -20.58 -14.05 -0.03
C HIS A 45 -20.02 -15.29 -0.75
N LYS A 46 -18.93 -15.12 -1.51
CA LYS A 46 -18.32 -16.19 -2.28
C LYS A 46 -17.59 -17.10 -1.28
N ARG A 47 -18.00 -18.36 -1.24
CA ARG A 47 -17.32 -19.42 -0.49
C ARG A 47 -15.97 -19.72 -1.17
N GLY A 48 -14.96 -18.92 -0.88
CA GLY A 48 -13.60 -19.11 -1.39
C GLY A 48 -12.73 -17.89 -1.25
N PHE A 49 -11.43 -18.11 -1.02
CA PHE A 49 -10.43 -17.05 -1.05
C PHE A 49 -10.27 -16.55 -2.49
N ILE A 50 -10.50 -15.25 -2.72
CA ILE A 50 -10.31 -14.64 -4.04
C ILE A 50 -9.05 -13.78 -3.97
N ASN A 51 -8.04 -14.17 -4.74
CA ASN A 51 -6.89 -13.32 -4.96
C ASN A 51 -7.27 -12.20 -5.93
N ARG A 52 -7.66 -11.04 -5.40
CA ARG A 52 -7.86 -9.82 -6.20
C ARG A 52 -6.54 -9.14 -6.59
N GLY A 53 -5.43 -9.72 -6.14
CA GLY A 53 -4.06 -9.41 -6.55
C GLY A 53 -3.91 -9.22 -8.04
N PHE A 54 -3.31 -8.10 -8.45
CA PHE A 54 -2.72 -8.00 -9.79
C PHE A 54 -1.65 -9.10 -9.99
N LEU A 55 -0.92 -9.44 -8.92
CA LEU A 55 0.11 -10.48 -8.88
C LEU A 55 -0.43 -11.83 -8.37
N PHE A 56 0.32 -12.92 -8.61
CA PHE A 56 -0.05 -14.28 -8.19
C PHE A 56 0.04 -14.49 -6.68
N GLY A 57 1.01 -13.83 -6.05
CA GLY A 57 1.24 -13.84 -4.62
C GLY A 57 0.46 -12.76 -3.86
N PRO A 58 0.67 -12.68 -2.54
CA PRO A 58 -0.10 -11.84 -1.65
C PRO A 58 0.38 -10.38 -1.66
N TRP A 59 0.45 -9.78 -2.84
CA TRP A 59 0.96 -8.42 -3.02
C TRP A 59 0.00 -7.59 -3.85
N LEU A 60 -0.33 -6.42 -3.32
CA LEU A 60 -1.07 -5.39 -4.03
C LEU A 60 -0.23 -4.12 -4.12
N PRO A 61 0.66 -4.01 -5.13
CA PRO A 61 1.62 -2.91 -5.25
C PRO A 61 1.02 -1.51 -5.14
N ILE A 62 -0.23 -1.33 -5.59
CA ILE A 62 -0.93 -0.05 -5.50
C ILE A 62 -1.04 0.48 -4.07
N TYR A 63 -1.17 -0.39 -3.07
CA TYR A 63 -1.20 0.02 -1.67
C TYR A 63 0.20 0.38 -1.13
N GLY A 64 1.25 -0.29 -1.60
CA GLY A 64 2.63 0.07 -1.31
C GLY A 64 3.00 1.45 -1.86
N PHE A 65 2.64 1.74 -3.11
CA PHE A 65 2.83 3.07 -3.70
C PHE A 65 1.90 4.12 -3.07
N GLY A 66 0.64 3.77 -2.82
CA GLY A 66 -0.34 4.65 -2.17
C GLY A 66 0.13 5.13 -0.80
N PHE A 67 0.75 4.25 -0.01
CA PHE A 67 1.37 4.62 1.26
C PHE A 67 2.43 5.73 1.09
N PHE A 68 3.35 5.61 0.14
CA PHE A 68 4.38 6.64 -0.08
C PHE A 68 3.78 7.97 -0.57
N ILE A 69 2.76 7.91 -1.43
CA ILE A 69 2.05 9.10 -1.89
C ILE A 69 1.39 9.82 -0.70
N ILE A 70 0.71 9.08 0.17
CA ILE A 70 0.08 9.62 1.38
C ILE A 70 1.14 10.22 2.32
N LEU A 71 2.25 9.52 2.55
CA LEU A 71 3.36 10.05 3.34
C LEU A 71 3.91 11.36 2.75
N ALA A 72 4.08 11.44 1.44
CA ALA A 72 4.56 12.64 0.76
C ALA A 72 3.56 13.81 0.92
N ILE A 73 2.26 13.55 0.75
CA ILE A 73 1.20 14.54 0.94
C ILE A 73 1.16 15.02 2.39
N PHE A 74 1.22 14.13 3.37
CA PHE A 74 1.20 14.50 4.78
C PHE A 74 2.44 15.29 5.19
N LYS A 75 3.60 14.96 4.63
CA LYS A 75 4.83 15.76 4.82
C LYS A 75 4.67 17.16 4.24
N LEU A 76 4.11 17.28 3.04
CA LEU A 76 3.88 18.57 2.37
C LEU A 76 2.88 19.45 3.13
N LEU A 77 1.78 18.85 3.57
CA LEU A 77 0.70 19.52 4.31
C LEU A 77 0.97 19.64 5.81
N LYS A 78 2.11 19.11 6.29
CA LYS A 78 2.50 19.07 7.71
C LYS A 78 1.43 18.44 8.61
N VAL A 79 0.76 17.40 8.11
CA VAL A 79 -0.26 16.65 8.84
C VAL A 79 0.43 15.69 9.81
N ASN A 80 0.25 15.93 11.11
CA ASN A 80 0.92 15.15 12.15
C ASN A 80 0.02 14.75 13.34
N LYS A 81 -1.17 15.34 13.48
CA LYS A 81 -2.09 14.95 14.56
C LYS A 81 -3.08 13.87 14.10
N PRO A 82 -3.38 12.86 14.92
CA PRO A 82 -4.20 11.72 14.50
C PRO A 82 -5.59 12.09 13.91
N PRO A 83 -6.35 13.07 14.44
CA PRO A 83 -7.62 13.48 13.81
C PRO A 83 -7.44 14.04 12.39
N PHE A 84 -6.38 14.80 12.13
CA PHE A 84 -6.08 15.33 10.80
C PHE A 84 -5.57 14.24 9.86
N VAL A 85 -4.83 13.25 10.35
CA VAL A 85 -4.45 12.06 9.57
C VAL A 85 -5.70 11.35 9.03
N PHE A 86 -6.72 11.16 9.88
CA PHE A 86 -7.99 10.57 9.46
C PHE A 86 -8.72 11.43 8.43
N ILE A 87 -8.96 12.71 8.73
CA ILE A 87 -9.75 13.60 7.86
C ILE A 87 -9.04 13.84 6.53
N VAL A 88 -7.76 14.23 6.55
CA VAL A 88 -6.99 14.48 5.32
C VAL A 88 -6.78 13.18 4.55
N GLY A 89 -6.54 12.07 5.26
CA GLY A 89 -6.44 10.74 4.65
C GLY A 89 -7.72 10.35 3.90
N ALA A 90 -8.88 10.51 4.53
CA ALA A 90 -10.17 10.27 3.89
C ALA A 90 -10.32 11.11 2.61
N LEU A 91 -10.06 12.42 2.70
CA LEU A 91 -10.17 13.33 1.54
C LEU A 91 -9.23 12.95 0.40
N VAL A 92 -7.97 12.60 0.71
CA VAL A 92 -6.99 12.16 -0.29
C VAL A 92 -7.43 10.84 -0.94
N ALA A 93 -7.92 9.90 -0.15
CA ALA A 93 -8.43 8.62 -0.67
C ALA A 93 -9.66 8.82 -1.56
N THR A 94 -10.64 9.62 -1.12
CA THR A 94 -11.83 9.95 -1.93
C THR A 94 -11.44 10.61 -3.26
N LEU A 95 -10.46 11.53 -3.24
CA LEU A 95 -9.99 12.17 -4.46
C LEU A 95 -9.30 11.15 -5.39
N ALA A 96 -8.46 10.28 -4.84
CA ALA A 96 -7.80 9.24 -5.61
C ALA A 96 -8.81 8.24 -6.20
N GLU A 97 -9.83 7.85 -5.44
CA GLU A 97 -10.91 6.96 -5.86
C GLU A 97 -11.73 7.61 -6.99
N LEU A 98 -12.11 8.88 -6.83
CA LEU A 98 -12.85 9.63 -7.84
C LEU A 98 -12.06 9.76 -9.15
N LEU A 99 -10.78 10.14 -9.08
CA LEU A 99 -9.91 10.24 -10.26
C LEU A 99 -9.73 8.88 -10.93
N SER A 100 -9.52 7.83 -10.14
CA SER A 100 -9.35 6.47 -10.65
C SER A 100 -10.62 6.01 -11.37
N SER A 101 -11.80 6.30 -10.81
CA SER A 101 -13.08 5.99 -11.43
C SER A 101 -13.22 6.64 -12.81
N TYR A 102 -12.86 7.91 -12.96
CA TYR A 102 -12.90 8.58 -14.28
C TYR A 102 -11.89 7.99 -15.28
N ILE A 103 -10.68 7.66 -14.83
CA ILE A 103 -9.65 7.06 -15.70
C ILE A 103 -10.11 5.69 -16.19
N ILE A 104 -10.64 4.86 -15.28
CA ILE A 104 -11.16 3.52 -15.61
C ILE A 104 -12.31 3.63 -16.60
N ASP A 105 -13.26 4.54 -16.35
CA ASP A 105 -14.42 4.73 -17.20
C ASP A 105 -14.00 5.19 -18.61
N ALA A 106 -13.03 6.11 -18.71
CA ALA A 106 -12.49 6.54 -19.99
C ALA A 106 -11.69 5.44 -20.74
N ALA A 107 -11.00 4.55 -20.01
CA ALA A 107 -10.13 3.53 -20.61
C ALA A 107 -10.87 2.23 -20.97
N VAL A 108 -11.86 1.83 -20.15
CA VAL A 108 -12.52 0.52 -20.23
C VAL A 108 -14.02 0.65 -20.51
N GLY A 109 -14.60 1.83 -20.30
CA GLY A 109 -16.03 2.11 -20.55
C GLY A 109 -16.98 1.49 -19.53
N ASN A 110 -16.46 0.87 -18.47
CA ASN A 110 -17.27 0.27 -17.40
C ASN A 110 -16.62 0.55 -16.04
N PRO A 111 -17.41 0.96 -15.03
CA PRO A 111 -16.90 1.18 -13.69
C PRO A 111 -16.54 -0.14 -13.01
N LEU A 112 -15.46 -0.13 -12.21
CA LEU A 112 -15.05 -1.28 -11.40
C LEU A 112 -15.91 -1.45 -10.13
N TRP A 113 -16.61 -0.40 -9.72
CA TRP A 113 -17.51 -0.36 -8.57
C TRP A 113 -18.62 0.66 -8.79
N ASP A 114 -19.74 0.47 -8.10
CA ASP A 114 -20.89 1.39 -8.15
C ASP A 114 -21.45 1.62 -6.73
N TYR A 115 -21.47 2.88 -6.31
CA TYR A 115 -22.01 3.36 -5.05
C TYR A 115 -23.36 4.10 -5.21
N ASN A 116 -24.07 3.89 -6.32
CA ASN A 116 -25.43 4.38 -6.50
C ASN A 116 -26.33 3.94 -5.33
N GLY A 117 -27.07 4.89 -4.76
CA GLY A 117 -27.93 4.65 -3.60
C GLY A 117 -27.21 4.66 -2.24
N TYR A 118 -25.88 4.80 -2.20
CA TYR A 118 -25.15 4.98 -0.94
C TYR A 118 -25.31 6.41 -0.43
N PHE A 119 -25.26 6.58 0.90
CA PHE A 119 -25.37 7.89 1.54
C PHE A 119 -24.23 8.82 1.11
N MET A 120 -24.58 10.05 0.71
CA MET A 120 -23.65 11.06 0.16
C MET A 120 -22.76 10.49 -0.95
N ASN A 121 -23.36 9.75 -1.89
CA ASN A 121 -22.65 9.34 -3.10
C ASN A 121 -22.52 10.50 -4.11
N PHE A 122 -21.51 10.42 -4.97
CA PHE A 122 -21.33 11.31 -6.10
C PHE A 122 -21.17 10.47 -7.37
N ASP A 123 -22.17 10.52 -8.26
CA ASP A 123 -22.22 9.81 -9.55
C ASP A 123 -21.98 8.29 -9.44
N GLY A 124 -22.28 7.69 -8.28
CA GLY A 124 -21.93 6.30 -7.98
C GLY A 124 -20.42 6.00 -7.87
N ARG A 125 -19.54 7.02 -7.98
CA ARG A 125 -18.08 6.84 -8.04
C ARG A 125 -17.42 6.83 -6.67
N VAL A 126 -17.91 7.67 -5.76
CA VAL A 126 -17.45 7.76 -4.37
C VAL A 126 -18.65 7.93 -3.45
N ALA A 127 -18.53 7.52 -2.18
CA ALA A 127 -19.54 7.74 -1.15
C ALA A 127 -18.92 7.95 0.23
N LEU A 128 -19.71 8.45 1.19
CA LEU A 128 -19.21 8.78 2.52
C LEU A 128 -18.66 7.55 3.26
N VAL A 129 -19.40 6.44 3.27
CA VAL A 129 -18.99 5.24 4.03
C VAL A 129 -17.65 4.69 3.54
N PRO A 130 -17.43 4.39 2.24
CA PRO A 130 -16.10 4.00 1.73
C PRO A 130 -15.01 5.03 2.05
N SER A 131 -15.30 6.32 1.90
CA SER A 131 -14.35 7.41 2.19
C SER A 131 -13.88 7.40 3.66
N LEU A 132 -14.81 7.23 4.60
CA LEU A 132 -14.48 7.13 6.02
C LEU A 132 -13.70 5.84 6.34
N MET A 133 -14.03 4.73 5.67
CA MET A 133 -13.27 3.48 5.83
C MET A 133 -11.83 3.63 5.37
N PHE A 134 -11.59 4.25 4.20
CA PHE A 134 -10.22 4.54 3.76
C PHE A 134 -9.50 5.52 4.68
N GLY A 135 -10.19 6.55 5.18
CA GLY A 135 -9.66 7.43 6.22
C GLY A 135 -9.20 6.68 7.47
N LEU A 136 -9.99 5.69 7.92
CA LEU A 136 -9.66 4.86 9.07
C LEU A 136 -8.46 3.94 8.77
N LEU A 137 -8.39 3.33 7.58
CA LEU A 137 -7.25 2.52 7.16
C LEU A 137 -5.97 3.34 7.13
N ILE A 138 -6.01 4.56 6.59
CA ILE A 138 -4.87 5.49 6.56
C ILE A 138 -4.48 5.90 7.98
N PHE A 139 -5.45 6.19 8.83
CA PHE A 139 -5.20 6.47 10.24
C PHE A 139 -4.45 5.30 10.92
N VAL A 140 -4.95 4.07 10.76
CA VAL A 140 -4.32 2.88 11.34
C VAL A 140 -2.92 2.68 10.77
N ALA A 141 -2.76 2.80 9.44
CA ALA A 141 -1.47 2.70 8.77
C ALA A 141 -0.45 3.69 9.33
N ILE A 142 -0.80 4.97 9.41
CA ILE A 142 0.14 6.05 9.73
C ILE A 142 0.35 6.21 11.24
N CYS A 143 -0.70 6.09 12.05
CA CYS A 143 -0.61 6.34 13.49
C CYS A 143 -0.26 5.10 14.31
N LEU A 144 -0.55 3.88 13.81
CA LEU A 144 -0.37 2.65 14.57
C LEU A 144 0.67 1.73 13.92
N ILE A 145 0.49 1.39 12.65
CA ILE A 145 1.35 0.42 11.96
C ILE A 145 2.73 1.02 11.70
N GLN A 146 2.82 2.22 11.13
CA GLN A 146 4.10 2.82 10.77
C GLN A 146 5.04 3.02 11.95
N PRO A 147 4.62 3.58 13.11
CA PRO A 147 5.50 3.71 14.27
C PRO A 147 5.93 2.35 14.82
N GLY A 148 5.06 1.34 14.76
CA GLY A 148 5.39 -0.04 15.13
C GLY A 148 6.44 -0.63 14.21
N LEU A 149 6.28 -0.45 12.90
CA LEU A 149 7.17 -0.96 11.87
C LEU A 149 8.57 -0.34 11.97
N VAL A 150 8.66 0.98 12.17
CA VAL A 150 9.93 1.69 12.42
C VAL A 150 10.64 1.13 13.65
N LYS A 151 9.93 0.97 14.78
CA LYS A 151 10.51 0.40 16.01
C LYS A 151 11.01 -1.04 15.82
N ILE A 152 10.24 -1.86 15.09
CA ILE A 152 10.64 -3.23 14.79
C ILE A 152 11.91 -3.22 13.95
N GLN A 153 11.92 -2.47 12.85
CA GLN A 153 13.07 -2.35 11.95
C GLN A 153 14.32 -1.91 12.68
N GLU A 154 14.25 -0.86 13.51
CA GLU A 154 15.39 -0.39 14.29
C GLU A 154 15.94 -1.48 15.23
N LYS A 155 15.06 -2.29 15.83
CA LYS A 155 15.45 -3.38 16.73
C LYS A 155 16.10 -4.56 16.00
N ILE A 156 15.65 -4.87 14.78
CA ILE A 156 16.09 -6.06 14.03
C ILE A 156 17.07 -5.73 12.89
N LYS A 157 17.46 -4.46 12.72
CA LYS A 157 18.29 -3.95 11.63
C LYS A 157 19.58 -4.75 11.39
N GLU A 158 20.25 -5.14 12.48
CA GLU A 158 21.52 -5.88 12.44
C GLU A 158 21.33 -7.41 12.43
N SER A 159 20.08 -7.89 12.49
CA SER A 159 19.79 -9.32 12.51
C SER A 159 20.02 -9.94 11.13
N ARG A 160 20.96 -10.89 11.07
CA ARG A 160 21.23 -11.67 9.84
C ARG A 160 19.99 -12.42 9.35
N LEU A 161 19.21 -13.00 10.28
CA LEU A 161 18.00 -13.74 9.93
C LEU A 161 16.96 -12.84 9.27
N HIS A 162 16.75 -11.64 9.82
CA HIS A 162 15.85 -10.66 9.24
C HIS A 162 16.27 -10.25 7.82
N ASN A 163 17.57 -9.94 7.61
CA ASN A 163 18.08 -9.58 6.29
C ASN A 163 17.91 -10.71 5.27
N ILE A 164 18.13 -11.98 5.67
CA ILE A 164 17.91 -13.14 4.79
C ILE A 164 16.43 -13.25 4.41
N ILE A 165 15.52 -13.16 5.39
CA ILE A 165 14.07 -13.22 5.15
C ILE A 165 13.63 -12.08 4.22
N PHE A 166 14.09 -10.86 4.46
CA PHE A 166 13.80 -9.70 3.60
C PHE A 166 14.24 -9.94 2.16
N ILE A 167 15.46 -10.46 1.95
CA ILE A 167 15.98 -10.76 0.61
C ILE A 167 15.11 -11.81 -0.08
N ILE A 168 14.74 -12.89 0.63
CA ILE A 168 13.89 -13.95 0.08
C ILE A 168 12.53 -13.38 -0.34
N ILE A 169 11.85 -12.63 0.54
CA ILE A 169 10.55 -12.03 0.25
C ILE A 169 10.64 -11.07 -0.93
N SER A 170 11.69 -10.24 -0.98
CA SER A 170 11.91 -9.31 -2.09
C SER A 170 12.11 -10.05 -3.42
N ILE A 171 12.90 -11.13 -3.42
CA ILE A 171 13.10 -11.97 -4.61
C ILE A 171 11.78 -12.60 -5.05
N LEU A 172 10.98 -13.14 -4.12
CA LEU A 172 9.67 -13.71 -4.44
C LEU A 172 8.74 -12.67 -5.07
N PHE A 173 8.70 -11.45 -4.52
CA PHE A 173 7.94 -10.34 -5.09
C PHE A 173 8.38 -10.03 -6.53
N PHE A 174 9.68 -9.94 -6.80
CA PHE A 174 10.17 -9.65 -8.15
C PHE A 174 9.96 -10.81 -9.12
N ILE A 175 10.11 -12.07 -8.68
CA ILE A 175 9.78 -13.24 -9.49
C ILE A 175 8.31 -13.19 -9.91
N ASP A 176 7.42 -12.90 -8.97
CA ASP A 176 5.98 -12.80 -9.23
C ASP A 176 5.65 -11.64 -10.19
N LEU A 177 6.26 -10.47 -9.97
CA LEU A 177 6.13 -9.31 -10.86
C LEU A 177 6.59 -9.62 -12.29
N ILE A 178 7.71 -10.34 -12.45
CA ILE A 178 8.21 -10.74 -13.77
C ILE A 178 7.32 -11.82 -14.37
N ALA A 179 6.94 -12.83 -13.59
CA ALA A 179 6.06 -13.90 -14.03
C ALA A 179 4.72 -13.36 -14.53
N ARG A 180 4.19 -12.31 -13.89
CA ARG A 180 2.97 -11.60 -14.32
C ARG A 180 3.04 -11.09 -15.75
N ILE A 181 4.19 -10.61 -16.20
CA ILE A 181 4.37 -10.10 -17.58
C ILE A 181 4.20 -11.23 -18.60
N TRP A 182 4.67 -12.44 -18.26
CA TRP A 182 4.67 -13.59 -19.16
C TRP A 182 3.40 -14.45 -19.08
N LEU A 183 2.85 -14.62 -17.88
CA LEU A 183 1.74 -15.53 -17.60
C LEU A 183 0.36 -14.87 -17.66
N GLY A 184 0.28 -13.54 -17.74
CA GLY A 184 -0.99 -12.83 -17.92
C GLY A 184 -1.87 -12.77 -16.66
N SER A 185 -3.19 -12.64 -16.86
CA SER A 185 -4.15 -12.38 -15.78
C SER A 185 -4.49 -13.61 -14.93
N ASN A 186 -4.66 -13.42 -13.60
CA ASN A 186 -5.29 -14.42 -12.72
C ASN A 186 -6.81 -14.54 -12.92
N ILE A 187 -7.37 -13.66 -13.75
CA ILE A 187 -8.79 -13.52 -14.05
C ILE A 187 -9.00 -13.92 -15.50
#